data_AF-A0A920RDY1-F1
#
_entry.id   AF-A0A920RDY1-F1
#
_cell.length_a   1.000
_cell.length_b   1.000
_cell.length_c   1.000
_cell.angle_alpha   90.00
_cell.angle_beta   90.00
_cell.angle_gamma   90.00
#
_symmetry.space_group_name_H-M   'P 1'
#
loop_
_entity.id
_entity.type
_entity.pdbx_description
1 polymer ?
#
loop_
_entity_poly.entity_id
_entity_poly.type
_entity_poly.pdbx_seq_one_letter_code
_entity_poly.pdbx_strand_id
1 'polypeptide(L)'
;MEKRRVVNEPAFLLHRRPYTESSVLIDLFSRHHGRMVLIAKGARKLKSRWRGALWPFQPLIAAWSGRGEVKTVTGMDGEGSSYGLRGKALYCGYYMNELVLRLLHRFDPQRGCVR
;
A
#
# COMPACT_ATOMS: atom_id res chain seq x y z
N MET A 1 15.53 21.99 -2.83
CA MET A 1 15.37 20.89 -1.84
C MET A 1 14.32 19.91 -2.33
N GLU A 2 14.78 18.72 -2.74
CA GLU A 2 14.15 17.88 -3.76
C GLU A 2 12.95 17.04 -3.26
N LYS A 3 11.87 17.01 -4.04
CA LYS A 3 10.74 16.09 -3.81
C LYS A 3 11.23 14.69 -4.19
N ARG A 4 11.52 13.83 -3.20
CA ARG A 4 11.82 12.42 -3.48
C ARG A 4 10.57 11.75 -4.03
N ARG A 5 10.52 11.60 -5.36
CA ARG A 5 9.50 10.86 -6.09
C ARG A 5 9.97 9.42 -6.22
N VAL A 6 9.10 8.49 -5.87
CA VAL A 6 9.32 7.05 -6.04
C VAL A 6 8.38 6.58 -7.14
N VAL A 7 8.92 5.78 -8.07
CA VAL A 7 8.20 5.20 -9.19
C VAL A 7 8.54 3.73 -9.28
N ASN A 8 7.61 2.93 -9.80
CA ASN A 8 7.78 1.50 -10.04
C ASN A 8 8.22 0.70 -8.82
N GLU A 9 7.65 0.98 -7.65
CA GLU A 9 8.05 0.34 -6.40
C GLU A 9 7.17 -0.87 -6.07
N PRO A 10 7.73 -2.09 -6.02
CA PRO A 10 6.99 -3.29 -5.64
C PRO A 10 6.51 -3.19 -4.19
N ALA A 11 5.22 -3.45 -3.98
CA ALA A 11 4.58 -3.31 -2.69
C ALA A 11 3.37 -4.23 -2.51
N PHE A 12 2.95 -4.38 -1.26
CA PHE A 12 1.69 -4.99 -0.87
C PHE A 12 0.84 -4.02 -0.06
N LEU A 13 -0.47 -4.02 -0.31
CA LEU A 13 -1.43 -3.31 0.53
C LEU A 13 -1.66 -4.07 1.84
N LEU A 14 -1.27 -3.46 2.96
CA LEU A 14 -1.51 -4.00 4.29
C LEU A 14 -2.92 -3.65 4.78
N HIS A 15 -3.28 -2.37 4.67
CA HIS A 15 -4.52 -1.84 5.21
C HIS A 15 -4.94 -0.56 4.49
N ARG A 16 -6.25 -0.29 4.49
CA ARG A 16 -6.85 0.93 3.95
C ARG A 16 -7.90 1.46 4.92
N ARG A 17 -7.89 2.76 5.19
CA ARG A 17 -8.87 3.43 6.06
C ARG A 17 -9.37 4.74 5.46
N PRO A 18 -10.66 5.05 5.57
CA PRO A 18 -11.17 6.38 5.21
C PRO A 18 -10.39 7.49 5.92
N TYR A 19 -10.09 8.58 5.21
CA TYR A 19 -9.35 9.72 5.79
C TYR A 19 -10.09 11.04 5.64
N THR A 20 -10.57 11.33 4.42
CA THR A 20 -11.51 12.45 4.19
C THR A 20 -12.72 11.94 3.44
N GLU A 21 -13.66 12.83 3.14
CA GLU A 21 -14.82 12.54 2.28
C GLU A 21 -14.39 11.83 0.98
N SER A 22 -13.30 12.30 0.35
CA SER A 22 -12.83 11.79 -0.94
C SER A 22 -11.56 10.93 -0.89
N SER A 23 -10.83 10.90 0.23
CA SER A 23 -9.50 10.28 0.30
C SER A 23 -9.42 9.09 1.27
N VAL A 24 -8.51 8.17 0.96
CA VAL A 24 -8.20 6.98 1.77
C VAL A 24 -6.73 7.01 2.17
N LEU A 25 -6.43 6.71 3.43
CA LEU A 25 -5.09 6.37 3.88
C LEU A 25 -4.82 4.89 3.64
N ILE A 26 -3.65 4.58 3.13
CA ILE A 26 -3.20 3.23 2.87
C ILE A 26 -1.86 2.99 3.58
N ASP A 27 -1.76 1.83 4.21
CA ASP A 27 -0.50 1.30 4.71
C ASP A 27 0.03 0.32 3.66
N LEU A 28 1.20 0.61 3.11
CA LEU A 28 1.90 -0.24 2.15
C LEU A 28 3.13 -0.86 2.79
N PHE A 29 3.42 -2.10 2.41
CA PHE A 29 4.71 -2.72 2.63
C PHE A 29 5.49 -2.73 1.32
N SER A 30 6.47 -1.84 1.21
CA SER A 30 7.30 -1.66 0.02
C SER A 30 8.62 -2.42 0.16
N ARG A 31 9.11 -2.95 -0.96
CA ARG A 31 10.37 -3.69 -1.03
C ARG A 31 11.56 -2.86 -0.57
N HIS A 32 11.67 -1.63 -1.07
CA HIS A 32 12.85 -0.78 -0.92
C HIS A 32 12.69 0.33 0.11
N HIS A 33 11.45 0.59 0.56
CA HIS A 33 11.15 1.65 1.51
C HIS A 33 10.49 1.15 2.80
N GLY A 34 10.28 -0.16 2.93
CA GLY A 34 9.69 -0.77 4.12
C GLY A 34 8.22 -0.37 4.29
N ARG A 35 7.77 -0.24 5.55
CA ARG A 35 6.39 0.17 5.82
C ARG A 35 6.20 1.66 5.55
N MET A 36 5.24 1.99 4.70
CA MET A 36 4.92 3.33 4.23
C MET A 36 3.45 3.66 4.49
N VAL A 37 3.18 4.93 4.84
CA VAL A 37 1.80 5.46 4.90
C VAL A 37 1.59 6.42 3.75
N LEU A 38 0.53 6.20 2.97
CA LEU A 38 0.21 7.01 1.81
C LEU A 38 -1.25 7.47 1.81
N ILE A 39 -1.52 8.62 1.18
CA ILE A 39 -2.87 9.10 0.90
C ILE A 39 -3.20 8.92 -0.59
N ALA A 40 -4.27 8.18 -0.85
CA ALA A 40 -4.89 8.04 -2.15
C ALA A 40 -6.02 9.08 -2.29
N LYS A 41 -5.68 10.25 -2.84
CA LYS A 41 -6.65 11.35 -3.04
C LYS A 41 -7.71 10.97 -4.06
N GLY A 42 -8.99 11.18 -3.75
CA GLY A 42 -10.10 10.85 -4.63
C GLY A 42 -10.47 9.37 -4.71
N ALA A 43 -9.84 8.50 -3.89
CA ALA A 43 -10.11 7.06 -3.84
C ALA A 43 -11.57 6.69 -3.58
N ARG A 44 -12.31 7.54 -2.87
CA ARG A 44 -13.72 7.30 -2.51
C ARG A 44 -14.72 7.86 -3.53
N LYS A 45 -14.27 8.59 -4.56
CA LYS A 45 -15.16 9.17 -5.58
C LYS A 45 -15.78 8.08 -6.46
N LEU A 46 -17.00 8.31 -6.94
CA LEU A 46 -17.70 7.40 -7.84
C LEU A 46 -16.93 7.14 -9.15
N LYS A 47 -16.13 8.08 -9.65
CA LYS A 47 -15.22 7.85 -10.80
C LYS A 47 -13.76 7.92 -10.35
N SER A 48 -13.42 7.11 -9.35
CA SER A 48 -12.07 7.06 -8.78
C SER A 48 -11.11 6.33 -9.72
N ARG A 49 -9.96 6.97 -10.02
CA ARG A 49 -8.83 6.34 -10.73
C ARG A 49 -8.18 5.18 -9.98
N TRP A 50 -8.49 5.03 -8.68
CA TRP A 50 -7.95 3.98 -7.82
C TRP A 50 -8.85 2.75 -7.73
N ARG A 51 -9.99 2.77 -8.44
CA ARG A 51 -10.85 1.57 -8.57
C ARG A 51 -10.02 0.44 -9.15
N GLY A 52 -10.04 -0.70 -8.48
CA GLY A 52 -9.28 -1.86 -8.94
C GLY A 52 -7.82 -1.91 -8.51
N ALA A 53 -7.25 -0.82 -7.98
CA ALA A 53 -5.82 -0.76 -7.62
C ALA A 53 -5.54 -1.01 -6.12
N LEU A 54 -6.58 -0.96 -5.28
CA LEU A 54 -6.49 -1.02 -3.82
C LEU A 54 -6.96 -2.37 -3.25
N TRP A 55 -6.63 -3.48 -3.92
CA TRP A 55 -6.99 -4.81 -3.45
C TRP A 55 -5.93 -5.35 -2.48
N PRO A 56 -6.34 -5.97 -1.36
CA PRO A 56 -5.43 -6.71 -0.51
C PRO A 56 -4.99 -8.01 -1.19
N PHE A 57 -3.86 -8.57 -0.75
CA PHE A 57 -3.35 -9.87 -1.20
C PHE A 57 -3.15 -9.98 -2.72
N GLN A 58 -2.73 -8.88 -3.34
CA GLN A 58 -2.26 -8.81 -4.72
C GLN A 58 -0.93 -8.04 -4.72
N PRO A 59 0.09 -8.47 -5.47
CA PRO A 59 1.30 -7.67 -5.67
C PRO A 59 0.96 -6.37 -6.40
N LEU A 60 1.60 -5.27 -5.99
CA LEU A 60 1.34 -3.94 -6.55
C LEU A 60 2.65 -3.29 -6.98
N ILE A 61 2.59 -2.52 -8.06
CA ILE A 61 3.58 -1.52 -8.39
C ILE A 61 3.04 -0.16 -7.98
N ALA A 62 3.66 0.44 -6.96
CA ALA A 62 3.26 1.71 -6.39
C ALA A 62 4.19 2.85 -6.82
N ALA A 63 3.64 4.05 -6.92
CA ALA A 63 4.37 5.28 -7.13
C ALA A 63 3.83 6.37 -6.22
N TRP A 64 4.71 7.15 -5.62
CA TRP A 64 4.32 8.23 -4.71
C TRP A 64 5.31 9.38 -4.68
N SER A 65 4.88 10.48 -4.08
CA SER A 65 5.74 11.64 -3.82
C SER A 65 5.39 12.30 -2.49
N GLY A 66 6.32 13.07 -1.95
CA GLY A 66 6.09 13.89 -0.76
C GLY A 66 7.19 13.78 0.28
N ARG A 67 7.19 14.74 1.21
CA ARG A 67 8.08 14.80 2.36
C ARG A 67 7.29 14.52 3.64
N GLY A 68 7.96 14.03 4.68
CA GLY A 68 7.31 13.64 5.95
C GLY A 68 6.77 12.20 5.95
N GLU A 69 5.98 11.89 6.97
CA GLU A 69 5.53 10.51 7.26
C GLU A 69 4.44 9.99 6.32
N VAL A 70 3.57 10.87 5.82
CA VAL A 70 2.49 10.51 4.92
C VAL A 70 2.82 10.98 3.51
N LYS A 71 2.90 10.05 2.56
CA LYS A 71 3.18 10.34 1.14
C LYS A 71 1.89 10.43 0.34
N THR A 72 1.90 11.05 -0.83
CA THR A 72 0.74 11.06 -1.74
C THR A 72 0.93 10.04 -2.84
N VAL A 73 -0.04 9.14 -3.03
CA VAL A 73 -0.03 8.16 -4.13
C VAL A 73 -0.14 8.91 -5.46
N THR A 74 0.81 8.64 -6.36
CA THR A 74 0.84 9.19 -7.72
C THR A 74 0.50 8.15 -8.78
N GLY A 75 0.72 6.87 -8.51
CA GLY A 75 0.35 5.74 -9.38
C GLY A 75 0.27 4.45 -8.56
N MET A 76 -0.58 3.51 -8.99
CA MET A 76 -0.69 2.20 -8.35
C MET A 76 -1.37 1.23 -9.30
N ASP A 77 -0.64 0.17 -9.65
CA ASP A 77 -1.06 -0.83 -10.61
C ASP A 77 -0.89 -2.22 -9.99
N GLY A 78 -1.79 -3.14 -10.33
CA GLY A 78 -1.68 -4.53 -9.90
C GLY A 78 -0.63 -5.27 -10.72
N GLU A 79 0.29 -5.96 -10.06
CA GLU A 79 1.28 -6.83 -10.69
C GLU A 79 0.83 -8.28 -10.53
N GLY A 80 0.38 -8.88 -11.64
CA GLY A 80 -0.14 -10.23 -11.64
C GLY A 80 -1.49 -10.39 -10.91
N SER A 81 -1.81 -11.65 -10.60
CA SER A 81 -3.10 -12.05 -10.03
C SER A 81 -3.13 -11.93 -8.51
N SER A 82 -4.31 -11.63 -7.96
CA SER A 82 -4.55 -11.79 -6.52
C SER A 82 -4.33 -13.24 -6.10
N TYR A 83 -3.77 -13.44 -4.91
CA TYR A 83 -3.54 -14.77 -4.33
C TYR A 83 -4.83 -15.52 -3.96
N GLY A 84 -6.02 -14.90 -4.11
CA GLY A 84 -7.29 -15.59 -4.02
C GLY A 84 -7.57 -16.26 -2.67
N LEU A 85 -7.08 -15.68 -1.57
CA LEU A 85 -7.24 -16.23 -0.22
C LEU A 85 -8.72 -16.35 0.17
N ARG A 86 -9.11 -17.51 0.73
CA ARG A 86 -10.49 -17.84 1.14
C ARG A 86 -10.53 -18.52 2.50
N GLY A 87 -11.67 -18.45 3.17
CA GLY A 87 -11.90 -19.11 4.47
C GLY A 87 -10.82 -18.76 5.50
N LYS A 88 -10.26 -19.77 6.18
CA LYS A 88 -9.20 -19.58 7.20
C LYS A 88 -7.98 -18.85 6.65
N ALA A 89 -7.56 -19.13 5.42
CA ALA A 89 -6.39 -18.48 4.82
C ALA A 89 -6.56 -16.97 4.66
N LEU A 90 -7.79 -16.50 4.42
CA LEU A 90 -8.08 -15.07 4.36
C LEU A 90 -7.85 -14.39 5.72
N TYR A 91 -8.34 -15.00 6.80
CA TYR A 91 -8.13 -14.49 8.16
C TYR A 91 -6.65 -14.52 8.55
N CYS A 92 -5.94 -15.61 8.22
CA CYS A 92 -4.49 -15.68 8.43
C CYS A 92 -3.75 -14.58 7.65
N GLY A 93 -4.15 -14.30 6.42
CA GLY A 93 -3.58 -13.20 5.62
C GLY A 93 -3.77 -11.83 6.30
N TYR A 94 -4.97 -11.54 6.79
CA TYR A 94 -5.20 -10.29 7.53
C TYR A 94 -4.43 -10.24 8.85
N TYR A 95 -4.32 -11.36 9.57
CA TYR A 95 -3.51 -11.44 10.77
C TYR A 95 -2.03 -11.18 10.48
N MET A 96 -1.49 -11.72 9.39
CA MET A 96 -0.14 -11.42 8.92
C MET A 96 0.03 -9.92 8.63
N ASN A 97 -0.93 -9.28 7.96
CA ASN A 97 -0.89 -7.83 7.74
C ASN A 97 -0.85 -7.06 9.06
N GLU A 98 -1.66 -7.46 10.06
CA GLU A 98 -1.64 -6.83 11.38
C GLU A 98 -0.29 -7.01 12.10
N LEU A 99 0.32 -8.19 12.03
CA LEU A 99 1.63 -8.44 12.61
C LEU A 99 2.69 -7.54 11.96
N VAL A 100 2.70 -7.43 10.64
CA VAL A 100 3.60 -6.51 9.93
C VAL A 100 3.40 -5.06 10.39
N LEU A 101 2.13 -4.64 10.58
CA LEU A 101 1.82 -3.29 11.06
C LEU A 101 2.26 -3.04 12.50
N ARG A 102 2.21 -4.04 13.38
CA ARG A 102 2.55 -3.88 14.80
C ARG A 102 4.05 -4.02 15.07
N LEU A 103 4.71 -4.92 14.34
CA LEU A 103 6.08 -5.34 14.63
C LEU A 103 7.13 -4.58 13.83
N LEU A 104 6.81 -4.06 12.63
CA LEU A 104 7.79 -3.36 11.80
C LEU A 104 7.76 -1.84 11.99
N HIS A 105 8.94 -1.24 12.10
CA HIS A 105 9.10 0.21 12.06
C HIS A 105 8.74 0.78 10.67
N ARG A 106 8.29 2.03 10.64
CA ARG A 106 8.08 2.75 9.38
C ARG A 106 9.42 3.12 8.76
N PHE A 107 9.47 3.15 7.43
CA PHE A 107 10.68 3.54 6.67
C PHE A 107 11.89 2.63 6.87
N ASP A 108 11.70 1.42 7.41
CA ASP A 108 12.75 0.43 7.63
C ASP A 108 12.60 -0.75 6.64
N PRO A 109 13.40 -0.79 5.55
CA PRO A 109 13.29 -1.82 4.52
C PRO A 109 13.78 -3.18 5.04
N GLN A 110 12.90 -4.18 4.93
CA GLN A 110 13.25 -5.57 5.26
C GLN A 110 13.80 -6.27 4.01
N ARG A 111 15.06 -6.69 4.07
CA ARG A 111 15.73 -7.34 2.93
C ARG A 111 15.02 -8.68 2.60
N GLY A 112 14.49 -8.78 1.38
CA GLY A 112 13.97 -10.04 0.82
C GLY A 112 12.48 -10.35 1.04
N CYS A 113 11.72 -9.49 1.72
CA CYS A 113 10.33 -9.80 2.10
C CYS A 113 9.27 -9.54 1.02
N VAL A 114 9.58 -8.75 -0.01
CA VAL A 114 8.68 -8.48 -1.15
C VAL A 114 9.40 -8.98 -2.40
N ARG A 115 8.88 -10.02 -3.06
CA ARG A 115 9.40 -10.61 -4.31
C ARG A 115 8.50 -10.33 -5.49
#